data_AF-A0A9X8E064-F1
#
_entry.id   AF-A0A9X8E064-F1
#
_cell.length_a   1.000
_cell.length_b   1.000
_cell.length_c   1.000
_cell.angle_alpha   90.00
_cell.angle_beta   90.00
_cell.angle_gamma   90.00
#
_symmetry.space_group_name_H-M   'P 1'
#
loop_
_entity.id
_entity.type
_entity.pdbx_description
1 polymer ?
#
loop_
_entity_poly.entity_id
_entity_poly.type
_entity_poly.pdbx_seq_one_letter_code
_entity_poly.pdbx_strand_id
1 'polypeptide(L)'
;SIASKSPHQLTRMFELISSSEELKDEYEKCLQEKAVAEENTIFAYQKRKGLAAERKIVKEQKEEAERFKQRRNELAKTKQEYYLWQVRHLDVDASAHKHAIAQLTDKLATFQAKQQDIAALQKDQKKAHATQLNTCRQLAALAADVARELEDVAPRTIQLNEQIKHAKKKLDAASTNEKAMARNVDNHAREVQGLTADVQDLKQAQAQLDASKDDQELVLEGAQVDEFNRIKNEAKVKTLQLRNTLGSVDEKEHSDELARMNEDHASAVARLVDKLRHVKDGMRQSKADQRKADTLETLTRLFPGVRGRLVDLCKPIQRKYNMAVTVATGKHMDALVVSDYKTAGDCIQYLREQRLESVEFIPLDRIRVTPPNERFRRLGDNIKLVVDVIACDADIQPAVAYAVSDSIVCESIDDARDVCFRRNEKVKAVTLNGMVVSKNGSMTGGKTHKDAARSERWDEKETAALKAQREQLHAESTGVVRKQTLETKLGSLTNRLRYANADIKTTESKLPKILARQTECQKVLQQIAPEIQTLRGAIAARESSMARLEVEINAVEDSLFEGFSHQFGIASIREYEENVVKQRQERSDRRQQLDSHLAKVQAQ
;
A
#
# COMPACT_ATOMS: atom_id res chain seq x y z
N SER A 1 80.98 -182.14 126.09
CA SER A 1 79.72 -182.81 125.70
C SER A 1 79.07 -182.01 124.59
N ILE A 2 78.62 -182.66 123.50
CA ILE A 2 78.00 -182.03 122.31
C ILE A 2 76.61 -181.42 122.62
N ALA A 3 76.02 -181.74 123.78
CA ALA A 3 74.69 -181.30 124.19
C ALA A 3 74.58 -179.81 124.61
N SER A 4 75.68 -179.05 124.68
CA SER A 4 75.66 -177.68 125.24
C SER A 4 75.99 -176.56 124.25
N LYS A 5 75.94 -176.83 122.93
CA LYS A 5 76.27 -175.83 121.89
C LYS A 5 75.01 -175.30 121.20
N SER A 6 74.98 -173.99 120.91
CA SER A 6 73.83 -173.32 120.24
C SER A 6 73.71 -173.71 118.76
N PRO A 7 72.55 -173.55 118.11
CA PRO A 7 72.38 -173.84 116.69
C PRO A 7 73.45 -173.18 115.82
N HIS A 8 73.80 -171.91 116.07
CA HIS A 8 74.88 -171.22 115.36
C HIS A 8 76.26 -171.83 115.61
N GLN A 9 76.53 -172.31 116.83
CA GLN A 9 77.80 -172.98 117.15
C GLN A 9 77.87 -174.39 116.54
N LEU A 10 76.75 -175.06 116.34
CA LEU A 10 76.65 -176.33 115.62
C LEU A 10 76.83 -176.14 114.11
N THR A 11 76.22 -175.11 113.51
CA THR A 11 76.45 -174.76 112.10
C THR A 11 77.92 -174.45 111.86
N ARG A 12 78.52 -173.64 112.72
CA ARG A 12 79.96 -173.33 112.64
C ARG A 12 80.83 -174.57 112.79
N MET A 13 80.48 -175.50 113.68
CA MET A 13 81.22 -176.76 113.81
C MET A 13 81.10 -177.63 112.55
N PHE A 14 79.91 -177.69 111.93
CA PHE A 14 79.71 -178.40 110.67
C PHE A 14 80.46 -177.73 109.51
N GLU A 15 80.50 -176.41 109.48
CA GLU A 15 81.28 -175.65 108.51
C GLU A 15 82.79 -175.88 108.65
N LEU A 16 83.28 -176.01 109.90
CA LEU A 16 84.68 -176.34 110.19
C LEU A 16 85.04 -177.78 109.81
N ILE A 17 84.11 -178.73 109.98
CA ILE A 17 84.30 -180.14 109.58
C ILE A 17 84.25 -180.30 108.06
N SER A 18 83.40 -179.53 107.39
CA SER A 18 83.25 -179.58 105.92
C SER A 18 84.24 -178.68 105.18
N SER A 19 85.13 -177.97 105.90
CA SER A 19 86.02 -176.92 105.37
C SER A 19 85.29 -175.79 104.61
N SER A 20 83.96 -175.67 104.75
CA SER A 20 83.16 -174.67 104.04
C SER A 20 83.32 -173.25 104.60
N GLU A 21 83.80 -173.12 105.85
CA GLU A 21 84.13 -171.81 106.46
C GLU A 21 85.25 -171.10 105.68
N GLU A 22 86.13 -171.84 104.97
CA GLU A 22 87.19 -171.29 104.11
C GLU A 22 86.64 -170.55 102.87
N LEU A 23 85.42 -170.85 102.41
CA LEU A 23 84.83 -170.29 101.18
C LEU A 23 83.86 -169.12 101.44
N LYS A 24 83.58 -168.78 102.69
CA LYS A 24 82.62 -167.72 103.05
C LYS A 24 83.03 -166.35 102.52
N ASP A 25 84.31 -166.00 102.66
CA ASP A 25 84.84 -164.72 102.20
C ASP A 25 84.75 -164.58 100.68
N GLU A 26 84.95 -165.68 99.95
CA GLU A 26 84.78 -165.72 98.49
C GLU A 26 83.31 -165.54 98.08
N TYR A 27 82.37 -166.17 98.80
CA TYR A 27 80.94 -166.01 98.54
C TYR A 27 80.46 -164.57 98.81
N GLU A 28 80.87 -163.96 99.93
CA GLU A 28 80.51 -162.57 100.25
C GLU A 28 81.07 -161.57 99.22
N LYS A 29 82.32 -161.80 98.75
CA LYS A 29 82.89 -161.05 97.62
C LYS A 29 82.07 -161.23 96.34
N CYS A 30 81.75 -162.47 95.96
CA CYS A 30 80.96 -162.74 94.77
C CYS A 30 79.54 -162.15 94.85
N LEU A 31 78.92 -162.12 96.04
CA LEU A 31 77.61 -161.51 96.26
C LEU A 31 77.67 -159.98 96.10
N GLN A 32 78.72 -159.34 96.62
CA GLN A 32 78.97 -157.90 96.41
C GLN A 32 79.24 -157.61 94.93
N GLU A 33 80.08 -158.41 94.27
CA GLU A 33 80.35 -158.29 92.83
C GLU A 33 79.08 -158.47 92.00
N LYS A 34 78.21 -159.42 92.37
CA LYS A 34 76.89 -159.60 91.74
C LYS A 34 76.01 -158.37 91.95
N ALA A 35 75.90 -157.83 93.16
CA ALA A 35 75.09 -156.64 93.43
C ALA A 35 75.58 -155.42 92.64
N VAL A 36 76.90 -155.20 92.61
CA VAL A 36 77.55 -154.15 91.80
C VAL A 36 77.31 -154.39 90.30
N ALA A 37 77.38 -155.64 89.83
CA ALA A 37 77.06 -155.98 88.45
C ALA A 37 75.58 -155.70 88.13
N GLU A 38 74.64 -156.09 89.00
CA GLU A 38 73.21 -155.82 88.84
C GLU A 38 72.93 -154.30 88.79
N GLU A 39 73.48 -153.52 89.71
CA GLU A 39 73.39 -152.05 89.68
C GLU A 39 73.97 -151.46 88.39
N ASN A 40 75.14 -151.94 87.97
CA ASN A 40 75.77 -151.52 86.71
C ASN A 40 74.91 -151.87 85.49
N THR A 41 74.25 -153.04 85.46
CA THR A 41 73.34 -153.40 84.36
C THR A 41 72.09 -152.52 84.33
N ILE A 42 71.51 -152.21 85.50
CA ILE A 42 70.34 -151.32 85.61
C ILE A 42 70.73 -149.90 85.16
N PHE A 43 71.86 -149.39 85.65
CA PHE A 43 72.39 -148.08 85.27
C PHE A 43 72.67 -148.01 83.77
N ALA A 44 73.36 -149.01 83.20
CA ALA A 44 73.62 -149.08 81.77
C ALA A 44 72.32 -149.13 80.94
N TYR A 45 71.32 -149.88 81.41
CA TYR A 45 70.00 -149.93 80.76
C TYR A 45 69.26 -148.59 80.82
N GLN A 46 69.21 -147.95 81.99
CA GLN A 46 68.60 -146.62 82.16
C GLN A 46 69.31 -145.57 81.31
N LYS A 47 70.65 -145.57 81.29
CA LYS A 47 71.46 -144.69 80.44
C LYS A 47 71.18 -144.93 78.95
N ARG A 48 71.11 -146.19 78.51
CA ARG A 48 70.77 -146.54 77.12
C ARG A 48 69.35 -146.10 76.75
N LYS A 49 68.39 -146.27 77.66
CA LYS A 49 67.00 -145.81 77.48
C LYS A 49 66.93 -144.28 77.39
N GLY A 50 67.67 -143.57 78.24
CA GLY A 50 67.81 -142.10 78.20
C GLY A 50 68.38 -141.62 76.87
N LEU A 51 69.53 -142.18 76.45
CA LEU A 51 70.16 -141.86 75.17
C LEU A 51 69.25 -142.18 73.96
N ALA A 52 68.47 -143.26 74.01
CA ALA A 52 67.52 -143.58 72.95
C ALA A 52 66.35 -142.58 72.88
N ALA A 53 65.83 -142.13 74.02
CA ALA A 53 64.80 -141.09 74.10
C ALA A 53 65.35 -139.73 73.60
N GLU A 54 66.54 -139.34 74.06
CA GLU A 54 67.24 -138.13 73.58
C GLU A 54 67.48 -138.19 72.08
N ARG A 55 67.97 -139.32 71.55
CA ARG A 55 68.18 -139.50 70.10
C ARG A 55 66.87 -139.36 69.31
N LYS A 56 65.76 -139.86 69.85
CA LYS A 56 64.44 -139.71 69.22
C LYS A 56 64.02 -138.23 69.18
N ILE A 57 64.15 -137.52 70.31
CA ILE A 57 63.84 -136.08 70.41
C ILE A 57 64.71 -135.26 69.46
N VAL A 58 66.03 -135.51 69.43
CA VAL A 58 66.97 -134.81 68.54
C VAL A 58 66.64 -135.08 67.07
N LYS A 59 66.21 -136.30 66.72
CA LYS A 59 65.76 -136.62 65.36
C LYS A 59 64.51 -135.85 64.98
N GLU A 60 63.51 -135.81 65.86
CA GLU A 60 62.27 -135.04 65.65
C GLU A 60 62.56 -133.53 65.52
N GLN A 61 63.41 -132.97 66.38
CA GLN A 61 63.86 -131.58 66.30
C GLN A 61 64.63 -131.29 65.00
N LYS A 62 65.46 -132.23 64.53
CA LYS A 62 66.17 -132.10 63.24
C LYS A 62 65.18 -132.08 62.08
N GLU A 63 64.22 -133.01 62.04
CA GLU A 63 63.19 -133.08 61.00
C GLU A 63 62.28 -131.83 61.03
N GLU A 64 61.97 -131.32 62.21
CA GLU A 64 61.24 -130.06 62.38
C GLU A 64 62.06 -128.85 61.90
N ALA A 65 63.35 -128.77 62.24
CA ALA A 65 64.24 -127.72 61.77
C ALA A 65 64.44 -127.75 60.25
N GLU A 66 64.52 -128.94 59.64
CA GLU A 66 64.58 -129.11 58.18
C GLU A 66 63.26 -128.67 57.52
N ARG A 67 62.11 -129.06 58.06
CA ARG A 67 60.80 -128.58 57.59
C ARG A 67 60.65 -127.07 57.72
N PHE A 68 61.10 -126.49 58.84
CA PHE A 68 61.11 -125.04 59.03
C PHE A 68 61.99 -124.34 58.00
N LYS A 69 63.20 -124.86 57.72
CA LYS A 69 64.09 -124.33 56.67
C LYS A 69 63.42 -124.39 55.28
N GLN A 70 62.77 -125.51 54.95
CA GLN A 70 62.04 -125.65 53.68
C GLN A 70 60.88 -124.65 53.57
N ARG A 71 60.03 -124.55 54.59
CA ARG A 71 58.94 -123.57 54.65
C ARG A 71 59.45 -122.13 54.57
N ARG A 72 60.58 -121.83 55.20
CA ARG A 72 61.20 -120.49 55.12
C ARG A 72 61.69 -120.18 53.71
N ASN A 73 62.22 -121.17 53.00
CA ASN A 73 62.62 -121.02 51.60
C ASN A 73 61.41 -120.87 50.67
N GLU A 74 60.34 -121.64 50.90
CA GLU A 74 59.06 -121.48 50.17
C GLU A 74 58.44 -120.10 50.41
N LEU A 75 58.45 -119.62 51.66
CA LEU A 75 57.99 -118.29 52.00
C LEU A 75 58.85 -117.21 51.33
N ALA A 76 60.17 -117.39 51.26
CA ALA A 76 61.06 -116.46 50.57
C ALA A 76 60.76 -116.41 49.06
N LYS A 77 60.54 -117.57 48.42
CA LYS A 77 60.17 -117.65 46.99
C LYS A 77 58.81 -117.01 46.71
N THR A 78 57.79 -117.35 47.50
CA THR A 78 56.45 -116.77 47.32
C THR A 78 56.44 -115.27 47.61
N LYS A 79 57.19 -114.78 48.60
CA LYS A 79 57.40 -113.33 48.79
C LYS A 79 58.08 -112.69 47.59
N GLN A 80 59.11 -113.32 47.03
CA GLN A 80 59.78 -112.81 45.83
C GLN A 80 58.82 -112.75 44.64
N GLU A 81 58.03 -113.79 44.40
CA GLU A 81 57.00 -113.81 43.35
C GLU A 81 55.91 -112.75 43.58
N TYR A 82 55.46 -112.57 44.81
CA TYR A 82 54.50 -111.53 45.17
C TYR A 82 55.06 -110.13 44.92
N TYR A 83 56.30 -109.85 45.34
CA TYR A 83 56.95 -108.56 45.06
C TYR A 83 57.16 -108.36 43.55
N LEU A 84 57.52 -109.41 42.81
CA LEU A 84 57.66 -109.34 41.36
C LEU A 84 56.32 -109.07 40.67
N TRP A 85 55.23 -109.69 41.14
CA TRP A 85 53.87 -109.44 40.68
C TRP A 85 53.44 -108.00 40.97
N GLN A 86 53.71 -107.49 42.17
CA GLN A 86 53.44 -106.09 42.53
C GLN A 86 54.22 -105.13 41.64
N VAL A 87 55.53 -105.36 41.45
CA VAL A 87 56.37 -104.52 40.58
C VAL A 87 55.88 -104.57 39.14
N ARG A 88 55.47 -105.74 38.63
CA ARG A 88 54.92 -105.86 37.28
C ARG A 88 53.62 -105.06 37.11
N HIS A 89 52.68 -105.15 38.05
CA HIS A 89 51.45 -104.36 37.97
C HIS A 89 51.73 -102.86 38.09
N LEU A 90 52.62 -102.47 39.00
CA LEU A 90 53.07 -101.08 39.10
C LEU A 90 53.73 -100.60 37.81
N ASP A 91 54.50 -101.44 37.10
CA ASP A 91 55.11 -101.09 35.82
C ASP A 91 54.07 -100.98 34.69
N VAL A 92 53.09 -101.88 34.65
CA VAL A 92 51.96 -101.81 33.71
C VAL A 92 51.16 -100.52 33.95
N ASP A 93 50.80 -100.22 35.19
CA ASP A 93 50.07 -98.99 35.55
C ASP A 93 50.91 -97.75 35.25
N ALA A 94 52.20 -97.76 35.58
CA ALA A 94 53.13 -96.68 35.25
C ALA A 94 53.24 -96.46 33.74
N SER A 95 53.23 -97.53 32.93
CA SER A 95 53.26 -97.45 31.47
C SER A 95 51.95 -96.88 30.90
N ALA A 96 50.79 -97.29 31.46
CA ALA A 96 49.48 -96.77 31.08
C ALA A 96 49.36 -95.28 31.44
N HIS A 97 49.80 -94.89 32.64
CA HIS A 97 49.86 -93.50 33.06
C HIS A 97 50.83 -92.68 32.21
N LYS A 98 52.01 -93.21 31.86
CA LYS A 98 52.93 -92.55 30.92
C LYS A 98 52.28 -92.31 29.56
N HIS A 99 51.55 -93.30 29.02
CA HIS A 99 50.86 -93.15 27.74
C HIS A 99 49.72 -92.12 27.84
N ALA A 100 48.94 -92.13 28.91
CA ALA A 100 47.89 -91.14 29.15
C ALA A 100 48.47 -89.72 29.33
N ILE A 101 49.58 -89.58 30.05
CA ILE A 101 50.31 -88.32 30.18
C ILE A 101 50.77 -87.85 28.80
N ALA A 102 51.39 -88.71 27.99
CA ALA A 102 51.81 -88.35 26.63
C ALA A 102 50.63 -87.84 25.78
N GLN A 103 49.51 -88.57 25.75
CA GLN A 103 48.31 -88.14 25.02
C GLN A 103 47.73 -86.82 25.52
N LEU A 104 47.69 -86.62 26.84
CA LEU A 104 47.23 -85.36 27.44
C LEU A 104 48.20 -84.22 27.14
N THR A 105 49.51 -84.49 27.10
CA THR A 105 50.55 -83.50 26.78
C THR A 105 50.42 -83.06 25.32
N ASP A 106 50.20 -83.99 24.39
CA ASP A 106 49.93 -83.69 22.98
C ASP A 106 48.65 -82.86 22.82
N LYS A 107 47.56 -83.24 23.50
CA LYS A 107 46.32 -82.44 23.51
C LYS A 107 46.56 -81.04 24.06
N LEU A 108 47.28 -80.92 25.17
CA LEU A 108 47.65 -79.62 25.76
C LEU A 108 48.45 -78.77 24.78
N ALA A 109 49.43 -79.34 24.08
CA ALA A 109 50.20 -78.65 23.05
C ALA A 109 49.30 -78.16 21.91
N THR A 110 48.36 -78.99 21.42
CA THR A 110 47.41 -78.55 20.38
C THR A 110 46.46 -77.45 20.86
N PHE A 111 45.98 -77.49 22.11
CA PHE A 111 45.15 -76.43 22.68
C PHE A 111 45.94 -75.15 22.91
N GLN A 112 47.18 -75.23 23.36
CA GLN A 112 48.07 -74.08 23.52
C GLN A 112 48.36 -73.42 22.17
N ALA A 113 48.61 -74.20 21.12
CA ALA A 113 48.77 -73.69 19.76
C ALA A 113 47.51 -72.94 19.29
N LYS A 114 46.33 -73.56 19.43
CA LYS A 114 45.05 -72.90 19.10
C LYS A 114 44.80 -71.64 19.92
N GLN A 115 45.16 -71.64 21.20
CA GLN A 115 45.02 -70.47 22.07
C GLN A 115 45.96 -69.33 21.61
N GLN A 116 47.18 -69.65 21.19
CA GLN A 116 48.10 -68.68 20.59
C GLN A 116 47.56 -68.13 19.26
N ASP A 117 47.02 -68.98 18.39
CA ASP A 117 46.42 -68.55 17.11
C ASP A 117 45.22 -67.63 17.33
N ILE A 118 44.31 -67.98 18.27
CA ILE A 118 43.16 -67.14 18.63
C ILE A 118 43.65 -65.81 19.24
N ALA A 119 44.66 -65.84 20.12
CA ALA A 119 45.21 -64.63 20.71
C ALA A 119 45.87 -63.73 19.66
N ALA A 120 46.54 -64.30 18.65
CA ALA A 120 47.11 -63.57 17.52
C ALA A 120 46.01 -62.93 16.66
N LEU A 121 44.98 -63.69 16.28
CA LEU A 121 43.82 -63.17 15.53
C LEU A 121 43.10 -62.04 16.28
N GLN A 122 42.86 -62.21 17.58
CA GLN A 122 42.26 -61.16 18.41
C GLN A 122 43.15 -59.92 18.51
N LYS A 123 44.47 -60.09 18.58
CA LYS A 123 45.42 -58.96 18.61
C LYS A 123 45.38 -58.19 17.28
N ASP A 124 45.32 -58.89 16.15
CA ASP A 124 45.28 -58.24 14.84
C ASP A 124 43.93 -57.59 14.55
N GLN A 125 42.81 -58.20 14.94
CA GLN A 125 41.49 -57.54 14.91
C GLN A 125 41.44 -56.30 15.80
N LYS A 126 42.01 -56.35 17.02
CA LYS A 126 42.09 -55.17 17.90
C LYS A 126 42.91 -54.04 17.28
N LYS A 127 44.02 -54.36 16.59
CA LYS A 127 44.81 -53.36 15.87
C LYS A 127 44.02 -52.75 14.71
N ALA A 128 43.35 -53.57 13.90
CA ALA A 128 42.52 -53.10 12.79
C ALA A 128 41.38 -52.18 13.27
N HIS A 129 40.68 -52.60 14.32
CA HIS A 129 39.62 -51.78 14.95
C HIS A 129 40.18 -50.49 15.57
N ALA A 130 41.38 -50.52 16.16
CA ALA A 130 42.04 -49.31 16.68
C ALA A 130 42.43 -48.35 15.55
N THR A 131 42.89 -48.85 14.41
CA THR A 131 43.21 -48.01 13.24
C THR A 131 41.95 -47.38 12.64
N GLN A 132 40.87 -48.16 12.47
CA GLN A 132 39.59 -47.65 11.96
C GLN A 132 38.95 -46.64 12.92
N LEU A 133 39.04 -46.87 14.23
CA LEU A 133 38.56 -45.91 15.23
C LEU A 133 39.37 -44.60 15.19
N ASN A 134 40.69 -44.69 15.00
CA ASN A 134 41.52 -43.49 14.85
C ASN A 134 41.18 -42.73 13.56
N THR A 135 40.90 -43.40 12.45
CA THR A 135 40.44 -42.73 11.21
C THR A 135 39.08 -42.06 11.39
N CYS A 136 38.11 -42.73 12.04
CA CYS A 136 36.83 -42.09 12.40
C CYS A 136 37.04 -40.83 13.25
N ARG A 137 37.92 -40.90 14.27
CA ARG A 137 38.23 -39.74 15.13
C ARG A 137 38.86 -38.59 14.36
N GLN A 138 39.77 -38.89 13.42
CA GLN A 138 40.41 -37.86 12.58
C GLN A 138 39.39 -37.19 11.65
N LEU A 139 38.56 -37.99 10.97
CA LEU A 139 37.50 -37.47 10.11
C LEU A 139 36.46 -36.66 10.89
N ALA A 140 36.07 -37.13 12.08
CA ALA A 140 35.17 -36.40 12.97
C ALA A 140 35.78 -35.08 13.46
N ALA A 141 37.09 -35.04 13.75
CA ALA A 141 37.78 -33.81 14.11
C ALA A 141 37.81 -32.81 12.94
N LEU A 142 38.12 -33.27 11.72
CA LEU A 142 38.04 -32.47 10.50
C LEU A 142 36.62 -31.94 10.26
N ALA A 143 35.59 -32.78 10.41
CA ALA A 143 34.20 -32.37 10.28
C ALA A 143 33.83 -31.29 11.33
N ALA A 144 34.28 -31.45 12.57
CA ALA A 144 34.06 -30.47 13.64
C ALA A 144 34.78 -29.13 13.36
N ASP A 145 35.99 -29.17 12.79
CA ASP A 145 36.71 -27.95 12.41
C ASP A 145 36.01 -27.22 11.25
N VAL A 146 35.56 -27.93 10.21
CA VAL A 146 34.78 -27.33 9.11
C VAL A 146 33.44 -26.78 9.63
N ALA A 147 32.78 -27.46 10.56
CA ALA A 147 31.55 -26.98 11.20
C ALA A 147 31.79 -25.68 11.97
N ARG A 148 32.90 -25.57 12.73
CA ARG A 148 33.28 -24.34 13.43
C ARG A 148 33.54 -23.19 12.46
N GLU A 149 34.25 -23.46 11.37
CA GLU A 149 34.48 -22.44 10.31
C GLU A 149 33.18 -21.98 9.63
N LEU A 150 32.18 -22.85 9.52
CA LEU A 150 30.83 -22.51 9.05
C LEU A 150 30.10 -21.61 10.04
N GLU A 151 30.18 -21.94 11.33
CA GLU A 151 29.58 -21.17 12.42
C GLU A 151 30.19 -19.77 12.55
N ASP A 152 31.50 -19.61 12.31
CA ASP A 152 32.19 -18.31 12.30
C ASP A 152 31.75 -17.40 11.14
N VAL A 153 31.39 -17.97 9.99
CA VAL A 153 30.97 -17.20 8.79
C VAL A 153 29.46 -16.89 8.80
N ALA A 154 28.66 -17.68 9.52
CA ALA A 154 27.23 -17.45 9.68
C ALA A 154 26.87 -16.03 10.17
N PRO A 155 27.44 -15.48 11.27
CA PRO A 155 27.08 -14.15 11.76
C PRO A 155 27.44 -13.04 10.78
N ARG A 156 28.60 -13.14 10.10
CA ARG A 156 29.00 -12.15 9.08
C ARG A 156 28.06 -12.16 7.89
N THR A 157 27.60 -13.34 7.47
CA THR A 157 26.63 -13.48 6.39
C THR A 157 25.25 -12.93 6.78
N ILE A 158 24.80 -13.16 8.01
CA ILE A 158 23.55 -12.59 8.55
C ILE A 158 23.63 -11.06 8.57
N GLN A 159 24.71 -10.49 9.12
CA GLN A 159 24.92 -9.05 9.19
C GLN A 159 24.90 -8.39 7.81
N LEU A 160 25.61 -8.95 6.82
CA LEU A 160 25.61 -8.40 5.47
C LEU A 160 24.24 -8.54 4.78
N ASN A 161 23.52 -9.65 5.00
CA ASN A 161 22.16 -9.81 4.46
C ASN A 161 21.19 -8.78 5.06
N GLU A 162 21.32 -8.47 6.36
CA GLU A 162 20.55 -7.43 7.04
C GLU A 162 20.87 -6.04 6.45
N GLN A 163 22.16 -5.74 6.21
CA GLN A 163 22.58 -4.51 5.54
C GLN A 163 22.01 -4.40 4.12
N ILE A 164 22.03 -5.49 3.33
CA ILE A 164 21.39 -5.53 2.01
C ILE A 164 19.89 -5.28 2.14
N LYS A 165 19.21 -5.92 3.09
CA LYS A 165 17.76 -5.74 3.31
C LYS A 165 17.43 -4.29 3.63
N HIS A 166 18.19 -3.66 4.52
CA HIS A 166 18.02 -2.24 4.85
C HIS A 166 18.33 -1.32 3.66
N ALA A 167 19.42 -1.57 2.93
CA ALA A 167 19.80 -0.79 1.76
C ALA A 167 18.78 -0.92 0.61
N LYS A 168 18.26 -2.13 0.34
CA LYS A 168 17.16 -2.36 -0.60
C LYS A 168 15.89 -1.63 -0.19
N LYS A 169 15.47 -1.74 1.08
CA LYS A 169 14.28 -1.02 1.57
C LYS A 169 14.43 0.50 1.43
N LYS A 170 15.62 1.05 1.69
CA LYS A 170 15.93 2.47 1.47
C LYS A 170 15.91 2.83 -0.02
N LEU A 171 16.44 1.98 -0.89
CA LEU A 171 16.42 2.17 -2.34
C LEU A 171 14.99 2.15 -2.89
N ASP A 172 14.16 1.19 -2.46
CA ASP A 172 12.75 1.08 -2.87
C ASP A 172 11.92 2.27 -2.39
N ALA A 173 12.15 2.73 -1.15
CA ALA A 173 11.52 3.95 -0.64
C ALA A 173 11.97 5.20 -1.42
N ALA A 174 13.24 5.29 -1.78
CA ALA A 174 13.75 6.38 -2.60
C ALA A 174 13.17 6.34 -4.03
N SER A 175 13.09 5.17 -4.66
CA SER A 175 12.53 5.00 -6.01
C SER A 175 11.03 5.25 -6.07
N THR A 176 10.27 4.80 -5.06
CA THR A 176 8.82 5.12 -4.99
C THR A 176 8.58 6.61 -4.80
N ASN A 177 9.38 7.27 -3.95
CA ASN A 177 9.32 8.72 -3.76
C ASN A 177 9.75 9.50 -5.03
N GLU A 178 10.78 9.05 -5.73
CA GLU A 178 11.22 9.60 -7.01
C GLU A 178 10.11 9.51 -8.07
N LYS A 179 9.49 8.34 -8.24
CA LYS A 179 8.33 8.16 -9.15
C LYS A 179 7.14 9.03 -8.75
N ALA A 180 6.86 9.18 -7.47
CA ALA A 180 5.77 10.04 -6.99
C ALA A 180 6.05 11.52 -7.30
N MET A 181 7.27 12.01 -7.03
CA MET A 181 7.68 13.37 -7.36
C MET A 181 7.73 13.63 -8.86
N ALA A 182 8.21 12.67 -9.66
CA ALA A 182 8.19 12.78 -11.12
C ALA A 182 6.75 12.87 -11.67
N ARG A 183 5.81 12.08 -11.13
CA ARG A 183 4.39 12.17 -11.47
C ARG A 183 3.78 13.52 -11.06
N ASN A 184 4.14 14.04 -9.89
CA ASN A 184 3.67 15.36 -9.46
C ASN A 184 4.19 16.46 -10.38
N VAL A 185 5.47 16.41 -10.79
CA VAL A 185 6.03 17.34 -11.77
C VAL A 185 5.27 17.26 -13.10
N ASP A 186 5.00 16.06 -13.62
CA ASP A 186 4.23 15.88 -14.87
C ASP A 186 2.79 16.42 -14.74
N ASN A 187 2.10 16.12 -13.63
CA ASN A 187 0.75 16.63 -13.38
C ASN A 187 0.70 18.16 -13.27
N HIS A 188 1.62 18.76 -12.51
CA HIS A 188 1.70 20.21 -12.38
C HIS A 188 2.13 20.86 -13.71
N ALA A 189 3.00 20.22 -14.50
CA ALA A 189 3.37 20.71 -15.82
C ALA A 189 2.18 20.73 -16.79
N ARG A 190 1.32 19.70 -16.76
CA ARG A 190 0.06 19.68 -17.52
C ARG A 190 -0.91 20.75 -17.04
N GLU A 191 -1.04 20.95 -15.72
CA GLU A 191 -1.88 22.03 -15.17
C GLU A 191 -1.36 23.39 -15.60
N VAL A 192 -0.04 23.63 -15.55
CA VAL A 192 0.56 24.87 -16.05
C VAL A 192 0.31 25.05 -17.53
N GLN A 193 0.45 24.02 -18.37
CA GLN A 193 0.11 24.10 -19.80
C GLN A 193 -1.36 24.49 -20.02
N GLY A 194 -2.29 23.86 -19.30
CA GLY A 194 -3.72 24.20 -19.37
C GLY A 194 -4.01 25.63 -18.94
N LEU A 195 -3.51 26.03 -17.77
CA LEU A 195 -3.66 27.41 -17.27
C LEU A 195 -3.00 28.44 -18.20
N THR A 196 -1.90 28.09 -18.88
CA THR A 196 -1.24 28.98 -19.83
C THR A 196 -2.09 29.18 -21.09
N ALA A 197 -2.72 28.11 -21.58
CA ALA A 197 -3.69 28.18 -22.67
C ALA A 197 -4.91 29.02 -22.27
N ASP A 198 -5.50 28.76 -21.10
CA ASP A 198 -6.65 29.53 -20.58
C ASP A 198 -6.32 31.02 -20.44
N VAL A 199 -5.11 31.36 -19.95
CA VAL A 199 -4.64 32.74 -19.86
C VAL A 199 -4.43 33.36 -21.24
N GLN A 200 -3.93 32.61 -22.22
CA GLN A 200 -3.81 33.09 -23.60
C GLN A 200 -5.18 33.35 -24.24
N ASP A 201 -6.12 32.44 -24.09
CA ASP A 201 -7.49 32.57 -24.62
C ASP A 201 -8.20 33.79 -24.00
N LEU A 202 -8.07 33.99 -22.70
CA LEU A 202 -8.63 35.16 -22.02
C LEU A 202 -7.95 36.47 -22.43
N LYS A 203 -6.62 36.45 -22.66
CA LYS A 203 -5.91 37.62 -23.19
C LYS A 203 -6.36 37.96 -24.61
N GLN A 204 -6.59 36.95 -25.45
CA GLN A 204 -7.15 37.14 -26.79
C GLN A 204 -8.57 37.71 -26.73
N ALA A 205 -9.42 37.19 -25.84
CA ALA A 205 -10.77 37.71 -25.63
C ALA A 205 -10.76 39.17 -25.12
N GLN A 206 -9.83 39.53 -24.24
CA GLN A 206 -9.65 40.91 -23.79
C GLN A 206 -9.19 41.83 -24.94
N ALA A 207 -8.24 41.38 -25.76
CA ALA A 207 -7.76 42.13 -26.92
C ALA A 207 -8.86 42.34 -27.99
N GLN A 208 -9.71 41.35 -28.22
CA GLN A 208 -10.88 41.47 -29.11
C GLN A 208 -11.90 42.47 -28.57
N LEU A 209 -12.12 42.49 -27.25
CA LEU A 209 -13.03 43.45 -26.61
C LEU A 209 -12.49 44.88 -26.68
N ASP A 210 -11.17 45.05 -26.54
CA ASP A 210 -10.52 46.36 -26.65
C ASP A 210 -10.50 46.84 -28.12
N ALA A 211 -10.26 45.96 -29.10
CA ALA A 211 -10.31 46.30 -30.53
C ALA A 211 -11.72 46.73 -31.00
N SER A 212 -12.78 46.15 -30.42
CA SER A 212 -14.16 46.52 -30.76
C SER A 212 -14.57 47.92 -30.28
N LYS A 213 -13.74 48.62 -29.51
CA LYS A 213 -13.99 50.00 -29.04
C LYS A 213 -13.37 51.08 -29.93
N ASP A 214 -12.38 50.76 -30.76
CA ASP A 214 -11.67 51.76 -31.59
C ASP A 214 -12.41 52.12 -32.90
N ASP A 215 -13.43 51.37 -33.30
CA ASP A 215 -14.16 51.62 -34.57
C ASP A 215 -15.22 52.75 -34.50
N GLN A 216 -15.34 53.47 -33.38
CA GLN A 216 -16.25 54.62 -33.23
C GLN A 216 -15.57 55.85 -32.60
N GLU A 217 -14.43 56.26 -33.15
CA GLU A 217 -13.85 57.57 -32.80
C GLU A 217 -14.46 58.67 -33.69
N LEU A 218 -15.38 59.45 -33.11
CA LEU A 218 -15.91 60.68 -33.68
C LEU A 218 -14.79 61.73 -33.79
N VAL A 219 -14.50 62.19 -35.01
CA VAL A 219 -13.53 63.25 -35.30
C VAL A 219 -13.91 64.54 -34.58
N LEU A 220 -13.02 65.04 -33.71
CA LEU A 220 -13.10 66.35 -33.06
C LEU A 220 -11.87 67.20 -33.45
N GLU A 221 -12.10 68.48 -33.75
CA GLU A 221 -11.18 69.40 -34.42
C GLU A 221 -9.90 69.77 -33.64
N GLY A 222 -8.82 70.02 -34.39
CA GLY A 222 -7.41 69.94 -33.98
C GLY A 222 -6.85 70.95 -32.97
N ALA A 223 -7.63 71.86 -32.39
CA ALA A 223 -7.11 72.81 -31.39
C ALA A 223 -7.13 72.26 -29.95
N GLN A 224 -8.01 71.29 -29.65
CA GLN A 224 -8.10 70.67 -28.31
C GLN A 224 -7.19 69.44 -28.15
N VAL A 225 -6.65 68.93 -29.27
CA VAL A 225 -5.80 67.73 -29.32
C VAL A 225 -4.40 68.00 -28.78
N ASP A 226 -3.85 69.20 -28.99
CA ASP A 226 -2.50 69.54 -28.51
C ASP A 226 -2.46 69.79 -27.00
N GLU A 227 -3.52 70.38 -26.45
CA GLU A 227 -3.67 70.56 -25.01
C GLU A 227 -3.91 69.22 -24.30
N PHE A 228 -4.72 68.34 -24.90
CA PHE A 228 -4.89 66.96 -24.45
C PHE A 228 -3.59 66.16 -24.50
N ASN A 229 -2.80 66.28 -25.57
CA ASN A 229 -1.51 65.58 -25.70
C ASN A 229 -0.46 66.07 -24.70
N ARG A 230 -0.48 67.36 -24.36
CA ARG A 230 0.40 67.94 -23.34
C ARG A 230 0.04 67.40 -21.94
N ILE A 231 -1.25 67.39 -21.58
CA ILE A 231 -1.74 66.84 -20.31
C ILE A 231 -1.53 65.31 -20.25
N LYS A 232 -1.71 64.59 -21.35
CA LYS A 232 -1.46 63.14 -21.47
C LYS A 232 0.00 62.77 -21.25
N ASN A 233 0.94 63.60 -21.73
CA ASN A 233 2.37 63.36 -21.54
C ASN A 233 2.82 63.71 -20.11
N GLU A 234 2.27 64.77 -19.52
CA GLU A 234 2.53 65.11 -18.11
C GLU A 234 1.95 64.06 -17.15
N ALA A 235 0.75 63.54 -17.46
CA ALA A 235 0.15 62.41 -16.77
C ALA A 235 1.04 61.18 -16.88
N LYS A 236 1.51 60.80 -18.09
CA LYS A 236 2.42 59.64 -18.28
C LYS A 236 3.71 59.72 -17.45
N VAL A 237 4.32 60.90 -17.35
CA VAL A 237 5.55 61.08 -16.55
C VAL A 237 5.27 60.92 -15.05
N LYS A 238 4.16 61.50 -14.55
CA LYS A 238 3.72 61.31 -13.16
C LYS A 238 3.29 59.86 -12.88
N THR A 239 2.61 59.20 -13.82
CA THR A 239 2.21 57.79 -13.73
C THR A 239 3.42 56.87 -13.67
N LEU A 240 4.49 57.15 -14.42
CA LEU A 240 5.73 56.36 -14.35
C LEU A 240 6.49 56.55 -13.02
N GLN A 241 6.46 57.76 -12.45
CA GLN A 241 7.05 58.03 -11.13
C GLN A 241 6.25 57.39 -9.99
N LEU A 242 4.92 57.42 -10.07
CA LEU A 242 4.01 56.73 -9.13
C LEU A 242 4.08 55.20 -9.28
N ARG A 243 4.24 54.67 -10.51
CA ARG A 243 4.40 53.23 -10.77
C ARG A 243 5.63 52.62 -10.12
N ASN A 244 6.67 53.42 -9.89
CA ASN A 244 7.89 52.97 -9.21
C ASN A 244 7.78 53.03 -7.67
N THR A 245 6.86 53.82 -7.11
CA THR A 245 6.62 53.89 -5.65
C THR A 245 5.45 53.02 -5.18
N LEU A 246 4.58 52.57 -6.09
CA LEU A 246 3.27 51.99 -5.79
C LEU A 246 3.16 50.49 -6.14
N GLY A 247 4.20 49.69 -5.86
CA GLY A 247 4.19 48.25 -6.13
C GLY A 247 3.23 47.41 -5.26
N SER A 248 2.40 48.00 -4.40
CA SER A 248 1.59 47.26 -3.41
C SER A 248 0.13 47.73 -3.21
N VAL A 249 -0.39 48.71 -3.97
CA VAL A 249 -1.72 49.32 -3.68
C VAL A 249 -2.73 49.25 -4.85
N ASP A 250 -2.38 48.65 -5.99
CA ASP A 250 -3.08 48.89 -7.27
C ASP A 250 -4.45 48.22 -7.50
N GLU A 251 -4.90 47.23 -6.73
CA GLU A 251 -6.18 46.55 -7.07
C GLU A 251 -7.43 47.20 -6.47
N LYS A 252 -7.30 47.95 -5.37
CA LYS A 252 -8.47 48.50 -4.66
C LYS A 252 -8.89 49.88 -5.19
N GLU A 253 -7.95 50.78 -5.40
CA GLU A 253 -8.27 52.15 -5.81
C GLU A 253 -8.85 52.20 -7.24
N HIS A 254 -8.34 51.36 -8.14
CA HIS A 254 -8.87 51.30 -9.52
C HIS A 254 -10.26 50.64 -9.59
N SER A 255 -10.55 49.70 -8.69
CA SER A 255 -11.89 49.12 -8.54
C SER A 255 -12.89 50.14 -7.99
N ASP A 256 -12.48 50.96 -7.03
CA ASP A 256 -13.35 51.94 -6.37
C ASP A 256 -13.71 53.12 -7.28
N GLU A 257 -12.79 53.55 -8.14
CA GLU A 257 -13.02 54.66 -9.06
C GLU A 257 -13.94 54.25 -10.24
N LEU A 258 -13.79 53.03 -10.75
CA LEU A 258 -14.71 52.46 -11.74
C LEU A 258 -16.10 52.14 -11.14
N ALA A 259 -16.18 51.73 -9.87
CA ALA A 259 -17.45 51.50 -9.20
C ALA A 259 -18.28 52.79 -9.10
N ARG A 260 -17.64 53.93 -8.81
CA ARG A 260 -18.29 55.25 -8.81
C ARG A 260 -18.84 55.63 -10.18
N MET A 261 -18.05 55.45 -11.25
CA MET A 261 -18.54 55.68 -12.61
C MET A 261 -19.73 54.76 -12.93
N ASN A 262 -19.67 53.47 -12.58
CA ASN A 262 -20.81 52.57 -12.82
C ASN A 262 -22.07 52.99 -12.06
N GLU A 263 -21.94 53.49 -10.84
CA GLU A 263 -23.06 53.98 -10.05
C GLU A 263 -23.63 55.30 -10.59
N ASP A 264 -22.77 56.20 -11.06
CA ASP A 264 -23.18 57.43 -11.73
C ASP A 264 -23.92 57.15 -13.05
N HIS A 265 -23.42 56.21 -13.86
CA HIS A 265 -24.07 55.76 -15.10
C HIS A 265 -25.40 55.05 -14.80
N ALA A 266 -25.46 54.19 -13.78
CA ALA A 266 -26.70 53.53 -13.36
C ALA A 266 -27.75 54.55 -12.89
N SER A 267 -27.33 55.57 -12.15
CA SER A 267 -28.22 56.65 -11.69
C SER A 267 -28.74 57.50 -12.86
N ALA A 268 -27.92 57.76 -13.88
CA ALA A 268 -28.30 58.49 -15.08
C ALA A 268 -29.31 57.71 -15.94
N VAL A 269 -29.10 56.41 -16.11
CA VAL A 269 -30.04 55.52 -16.80
C VAL A 269 -31.37 55.44 -16.04
N ALA A 270 -31.35 55.33 -14.71
CA ALA A 270 -32.57 55.32 -13.90
C ALA A 270 -33.40 56.61 -14.06
N ARG A 271 -32.75 57.78 -14.04
CA ARG A 271 -33.43 59.08 -14.28
C ARG A 271 -34.05 59.18 -15.68
N LEU A 272 -33.39 58.63 -16.71
CA LEU A 272 -33.92 58.59 -18.08
C LEU A 272 -35.11 57.62 -18.21
N VAL A 273 -35.07 56.49 -17.50
CA VAL A 273 -36.16 55.51 -17.47
C VAL A 273 -37.42 56.12 -16.84
N ASP A 274 -37.29 56.89 -15.76
CA ASP A 274 -38.44 57.55 -15.13
C ASP A 274 -39.04 58.65 -16.01
N LYS A 275 -38.21 59.45 -16.69
CA LYS A 275 -38.70 60.43 -17.69
C LYS A 275 -39.44 59.73 -18.84
N LEU A 276 -38.93 58.60 -19.32
CA LEU A 276 -39.59 57.82 -20.37
C LEU A 276 -40.87 57.14 -19.90
N ARG A 277 -40.98 56.74 -18.62
CA ARG A 277 -42.22 56.18 -18.05
C ARG A 277 -43.35 57.20 -18.07
N HIS A 278 -43.10 58.45 -17.64
CA HIS A 278 -44.11 59.51 -17.69
C HIS A 278 -44.60 59.84 -19.10
N VAL A 279 -43.72 59.76 -20.10
CA VAL A 279 -44.08 59.95 -21.51
C VAL A 279 -44.86 58.73 -22.06
N LYS A 280 -44.50 57.52 -21.63
CA LYS A 280 -45.10 56.27 -22.12
C LYS A 280 -46.49 55.99 -21.54
N ASP A 281 -46.76 56.44 -20.32
CA ASP A 281 -48.09 56.32 -19.70
C ASP A 281 -49.15 57.21 -20.39
N GLY A 282 -48.75 58.31 -21.04
CA GLY A 282 -49.61 59.12 -21.92
C GLY A 282 -49.78 58.54 -23.33
N MET A 283 -48.80 57.77 -23.81
CA MET A 283 -48.83 57.10 -25.12
C MET A 283 -49.40 55.67 -25.01
N ARG A 284 -50.67 55.54 -24.61
CA ARG A 284 -51.45 54.35 -25.00
C ARG A 284 -51.81 54.52 -26.48
N GLN A 285 -50.85 54.26 -27.37
CA GLN A 285 -51.04 54.30 -28.82
C GLN A 285 -52.26 53.42 -29.16
N SER A 286 -53.33 54.06 -29.63
CA SER A 286 -54.48 53.32 -30.11
C SER A 286 -54.03 52.51 -31.32
N LYS A 287 -54.39 51.22 -31.40
CA LYS A 287 -54.13 50.37 -32.57
C LYS A 287 -54.61 51.01 -33.89
N ALA A 288 -55.54 51.97 -33.82
CA ALA A 288 -56.00 52.76 -34.96
C ALA A 288 -54.96 53.77 -35.47
N ASP A 289 -54.14 54.38 -34.60
CA ASP A 289 -53.14 55.37 -34.98
C ASP A 289 -51.92 54.70 -35.65
N GLN A 290 -51.52 53.53 -35.15
CA GLN A 290 -50.45 52.73 -35.76
C GLN A 290 -50.82 52.35 -37.21
N ARG A 291 -52.06 51.87 -37.42
CA ARG A 291 -52.56 51.55 -38.77
C ARG A 291 -52.57 52.77 -39.71
N LYS A 292 -52.82 53.97 -39.17
CA LYS A 292 -52.76 55.23 -39.95
C LYS A 292 -51.33 55.62 -40.33
N ALA A 293 -50.35 55.34 -39.48
CA ALA A 293 -48.94 55.53 -39.79
C ALA A 293 -48.41 54.51 -40.82
N ASP A 294 -48.78 53.23 -40.69
CA ASP A 294 -48.37 52.18 -41.64
C ASP A 294 -48.95 52.42 -43.05
N THR A 295 -50.21 52.89 -43.11
CA THR A 295 -50.85 53.27 -44.38
C THR A 295 -50.21 54.49 -45.00
N LEU A 296 -49.78 55.47 -44.20
CA LEU A 296 -48.99 56.62 -44.68
C LEU A 296 -47.67 56.17 -45.29
N GLU A 297 -46.88 55.35 -44.59
CA GLU A 297 -45.58 54.87 -45.08
C GLU A 297 -45.74 54.11 -46.40
N THR A 298 -46.79 53.31 -46.51
CA THR A 298 -47.14 52.59 -47.74
C THR A 298 -47.49 53.55 -48.89
N LEU A 299 -48.29 54.59 -48.63
CA LEU A 299 -48.67 55.58 -49.64
C LEU A 299 -47.49 56.43 -50.10
N THR A 300 -46.63 56.89 -49.17
CA THR A 300 -45.41 57.66 -49.51
C THR A 300 -44.44 56.82 -50.34
N ARG A 301 -44.35 55.52 -50.08
CA ARG A 301 -43.49 54.60 -50.86
C ARG A 301 -44.04 54.33 -52.26
N LEU A 302 -45.36 54.18 -52.42
CA LEU A 302 -45.99 53.86 -53.70
C LEU A 302 -46.18 55.09 -54.60
N PHE A 303 -46.42 56.26 -54.00
CA PHE A 303 -46.72 57.50 -54.71
C PHE A 303 -45.78 58.62 -54.26
N PRO A 304 -44.69 58.89 -55.00
CA PRO A 304 -43.68 59.89 -54.64
C PRO A 304 -44.22 61.32 -54.52
N GLY A 305 -45.41 61.60 -55.07
CA GLY A 305 -46.08 62.89 -54.98
C GLY A 305 -46.73 63.19 -53.62
N VAL A 306 -46.72 62.24 -52.68
CA VAL A 306 -47.23 62.41 -51.30
C VAL A 306 -46.15 63.02 -50.41
N ARG A 307 -46.39 64.22 -49.86
CA ARG A 307 -45.42 64.94 -49.01
C ARG A 307 -45.47 64.52 -47.54
N GLY A 308 -46.65 64.12 -47.05
CA GLY A 308 -46.86 63.68 -45.68
C GLY A 308 -48.15 64.23 -45.06
N ARG A 309 -48.37 63.96 -43.77
CA ARG A 309 -49.49 64.53 -43.00
C ARG A 309 -49.20 65.95 -42.56
N LEU A 310 -50.24 66.75 -42.39
CA LEU A 310 -50.10 68.11 -41.91
C LEU A 310 -49.38 68.20 -40.54
N VAL A 311 -49.64 67.28 -39.62
CA VAL A 311 -48.96 67.23 -38.29
C VAL A 311 -47.45 66.98 -38.38
N ASP A 312 -46.97 66.30 -39.42
CA ASP A 312 -45.55 66.00 -39.58
C ASP A 312 -44.80 67.15 -40.27
N LEU A 313 -45.54 67.99 -41.01
CA LEU A 313 -45.03 69.05 -41.91
C LEU A 313 -45.08 70.46 -41.30
N CYS A 314 -45.83 70.68 -40.22
CA CYS A 314 -45.87 71.98 -39.54
C CYS A 314 -45.67 71.85 -38.03
N LYS A 315 -45.44 72.97 -37.34
CA LYS A 315 -45.33 72.97 -35.87
C LYS A 315 -45.83 74.30 -35.29
N PRO A 316 -46.60 74.31 -34.20
CA PRO A 316 -46.86 75.54 -33.45
C PRO A 316 -45.55 76.18 -32.97
N ILE A 317 -45.42 77.51 -33.09
CA ILE A 317 -44.19 78.23 -32.70
C ILE A 317 -43.91 78.11 -31.20
N GLN A 318 -44.97 78.08 -30.39
CA GLN A 318 -44.87 77.93 -28.93
C GLN A 318 -45.83 76.85 -28.43
N ARG A 319 -45.40 76.11 -27.41
CA ARG A 319 -46.18 75.00 -26.80
C ARG A 319 -47.56 75.41 -26.32
N LYS A 320 -47.72 76.66 -25.87
CA LYS A 320 -49.02 77.21 -25.40
C LYS A 320 -50.10 77.19 -26.48
N TYR A 321 -49.72 77.21 -27.76
CA TYR A 321 -50.65 77.20 -28.88
C TYR A 321 -50.99 75.79 -29.38
N ASN A 322 -50.37 74.73 -28.86
CA ASN A 322 -50.58 73.36 -29.34
C ASN A 322 -52.07 72.96 -29.34
N MET A 323 -52.78 73.26 -28.26
CA MET A 323 -54.20 72.94 -28.13
C MET A 323 -55.05 73.77 -29.12
N ALA A 324 -54.80 75.08 -29.20
CA ALA A 324 -55.52 75.97 -30.11
C ALA A 324 -55.30 75.59 -31.58
N VAL A 325 -54.07 75.28 -31.99
CA VAL A 325 -53.73 74.85 -33.35
C VAL A 325 -54.34 73.49 -33.67
N THR A 326 -54.30 72.54 -32.73
CA THR A 326 -54.91 71.21 -32.88
C THR A 326 -56.42 71.33 -33.13
N VAL A 327 -57.10 72.18 -32.37
CA VAL A 327 -58.55 72.38 -32.51
C VAL A 327 -58.89 73.22 -33.75
N ALA A 328 -58.06 74.19 -34.12
CA ALA A 328 -58.26 75.02 -35.30
C ALA A 328 -58.15 74.20 -36.60
N THR A 329 -57.10 73.38 -36.73
CA THR A 329 -56.87 72.45 -37.85
C THR A 329 -57.87 71.29 -37.84
N GLY A 330 -58.28 70.82 -36.66
CA GLY A 330 -59.34 69.84 -36.48
C GLY A 330 -59.09 68.56 -37.28
N LYS A 331 -60.01 68.22 -38.20
CA LYS A 331 -59.88 67.04 -39.07
C LYS A 331 -58.68 67.11 -40.02
N HIS A 332 -58.23 68.32 -40.38
CA HIS A 332 -57.14 68.52 -41.32
C HIS A 332 -55.77 68.20 -40.74
N MET A 333 -55.66 67.97 -39.42
CA MET A 333 -54.43 67.56 -38.75
C MET A 333 -53.84 66.26 -39.34
N ASP A 334 -54.72 65.30 -39.64
CA ASP A 334 -54.36 64.01 -40.24
C ASP A 334 -54.48 64.02 -41.79
N ALA A 335 -54.74 65.18 -42.40
CA ALA A 335 -54.87 65.27 -43.85
C ALA A 335 -53.51 65.14 -44.55
N LEU A 336 -53.52 64.46 -45.70
CA LEU A 336 -52.33 64.21 -46.51
C LEU A 336 -52.14 65.29 -47.56
N VAL A 337 -50.99 65.95 -47.49
CA VAL A 337 -50.60 66.96 -48.48
C VAL A 337 -49.96 66.24 -49.66
N VAL A 338 -50.50 66.48 -50.85
CA VAL A 338 -50.03 65.88 -52.11
C VAL A 338 -49.74 66.95 -53.14
N SER A 339 -48.79 66.68 -54.03
CA SER A 339 -48.31 67.68 -54.99
C SER A 339 -49.38 68.01 -56.04
N ASP A 340 -50.04 66.98 -56.61
CA ASP A 340 -50.98 67.13 -57.73
C ASP A 340 -52.34 66.46 -57.47
N TYR A 341 -53.38 66.94 -58.14
CA TYR A 341 -54.74 66.38 -58.07
C TYR A 341 -54.81 64.93 -58.59
N LYS A 342 -53.98 64.58 -59.58
CA LYS A 342 -53.91 63.20 -60.13
C LYS A 342 -53.45 62.21 -59.06
N THR A 343 -52.36 62.53 -58.36
CA THR A 343 -51.81 61.73 -57.25
C THR A 343 -52.83 61.56 -56.12
N ALA A 344 -53.63 62.59 -55.84
CA ALA A 344 -54.74 62.47 -54.88
C ALA A 344 -55.77 61.41 -55.34
N GLY A 345 -56.14 61.43 -56.62
CA GLY A 345 -57.07 60.47 -57.23
C GLY A 345 -56.56 59.02 -57.15
N ASP A 346 -55.29 58.81 -57.50
CA ASP A 346 -54.64 57.50 -57.47
C ASP A 346 -54.56 56.94 -56.03
N CYS A 347 -54.18 57.80 -55.06
CA CYS A 347 -54.19 57.44 -53.64
C CYS A 347 -55.58 57.07 -53.13
N ILE A 348 -56.63 57.81 -53.53
CA ILE A 348 -58.02 57.53 -53.14
C ILE A 348 -58.49 56.19 -53.75
N GLN A 349 -58.14 55.91 -55.01
CA GLN A 349 -58.44 54.64 -55.65
C GLN A 349 -57.76 53.48 -54.91
N TYR A 350 -56.48 53.62 -54.58
CA TYR A 350 -55.74 52.63 -53.81
C TYR A 350 -56.37 52.36 -52.43
N LEU A 351 -56.74 53.42 -51.69
CA LEU A 351 -57.40 53.27 -50.40
C LEU A 351 -58.75 52.52 -50.51
N ARG A 352 -59.51 52.76 -51.58
CA ARG A 352 -60.78 52.04 -51.84
C ARG A 352 -60.55 50.57 -52.17
N GLU A 353 -59.58 50.25 -53.02
CA GLU A 353 -59.23 48.88 -53.40
C GLU A 353 -58.77 48.05 -52.19
N GLN A 354 -57.94 48.65 -51.33
CA GLN A 354 -57.40 48.01 -50.13
C GLN A 354 -58.36 48.04 -48.92
N ARG A 355 -59.56 48.60 -49.07
CA ARG A 355 -60.58 48.76 -48.00
C ARG A 355 -60.02 49.46 -46.74
N LEU A 356 -59.16 50.45 -46.95
CA LEU A 356 -58.54 51.24 -45.89
C LEU A 356 -59.45 52.41 -45.47
N GLU A 357 -59.18 53.01 -44.31
CA GLU A 357 -59.98 54.12 -43.78
C GLU A 357 -59.86 55.35 -44.71
N SER A 358 -60.96 56.09 -44.87
CA SER A 358 -60.98 57.30 -45.71
C SER A 358 -60.11 58.39 -45.09
N VAL A 359 -59.17 58.91 -45.88
CA VAL A 359 -58.28 60.02 -45.50
C VAL A 359 -58.58 61.25 -46.37
N GLU A 360 -58.41 62.44 -45.80
CA GLU A 360 -58.57 63.71 -46.53
C GLU A 360 -57.25 64.07 -47.24
N PHE A 361 -57.32 64.33 -48.54
CA PHE A 361 -56.17 64.73 -49.35
C PHE A 361 -56.26 66.21 -49.72
N ILE A 362 -55.13 66.92 -49.61
CA ILE A 362 -55.01 68.33 -49.94
C ILE A 362 -54.03 68.47 -51.12
N PRO A 363 -54.53 68.58 -52.36
CA PRO A 363 -53.70 68.71 -53.56
C PRO A 363 -53.22 70.16 -53.73
N LEU A 364 -51.91 70.38 -53.72
CA LEU A 364 -51.30 71.71 -53.78
C LEU A 364 -51.53 72.42 -55.12
N ASP A 365 -51.67 71.69 -56.23
CA ASP A 365 -51.88 72.24 -57.58
C ASP A 365 -53.23 72.97 -57.79
N ARG A 366 -54.30 72.48 -57.16
CA ARG A 366 -55.70 72.91 -57.40
C ARG A 366 -56.43 73.40 -56.16
N ILE A 367 -55.74 73.54 -55.04
CA ILE A 367 -56.34 74.03 -53.80
C ILE A 367 -56.81 75.48 -53.94
N ARG A 368 -58.06 75.74 -53.59
CA ARG A 368 -58.60 77.10 -53.52
C ARG A 368 -58.40 77.63 -52.11
N VAL A 369 -57.41 78.51 -51.96
CA VAL A 369 -57.14 79.19 -50.69
C VAL A 369 -57.77 80.57 -50.73
N THR A 370 -58.63 80.87 -49.77
CA THR A 370 -59.08 82.24 -49.52
C THR A 370 -58.02 82.94 -48.69
N PRO A 371 -57.41 84.03 -49.15
CA PRO A 371 -56.40 84.75 -48.36
C PRO A 371 -57.04 85.23 -47.04
N PRO A 372 -56.34 85.07 -45.89
CA PRO A 372 -56.86 85.50 -44.60
C PRO A 372 -57.06 87.02 -44.61
N ASN A 373 -58.19 87.46 -44.05
CA ASN A 373 -58.54 88.87 -44.04
C ASN A 373 -57.59 89.64 -43.11
N GLU A 374 -56.81 90.59 -43.66
CA GLU A 374 -55.81 91.35 -42.90
C GLU A 374 -56.42 92.16 -41.75
N ARG A 375 -57.72 92.48 -41.82
CA ARG A 375 -58.46 93.13 -40.74
C ARG A 375 -58.38 92.35 -39.43
N PHE A 376 -58.31 91.02 -39.51
CA PHE A 376 -58.27 90.16 -38.32
C PHE A 376 -56.95 90.25 -37.55
N ARG A 377 -55.87 90.76 -38.18
CA ARG A 377 -54.60 91.06 -37.48
C ARG A 377 -54.68 92.33 -36.64
N ARG A 378 -55.66 93.20 -36.87
CA ARG A 378 -55.83 94.48 -36.17
C ARG A 378 -56.92 94.45 -35.08
N LEU A 379 -57.45 93.26 -34.76
CA LEU A 379 -58.54 93.09 -33.78
C LEU A 379 -58.09 93.26 -32.31
N GLY A 380 -56.80 93.14 -32.00
CA GLY A 380 -56.21 93.38 -30.67
C GLY A 380 -55.02 92.45 -30.39
N ASP A 381 -54.17 92.80 -29.42
CA ASP A 381 -52.93 92.07 -29.12
C ASP A 381 -53.15 90.62 -28.63
N ASN A 382 -54.29 90.36 -28.00
CA ASN A 382 -54.68 89.05 -27.48
C ASN A 382 -55.31 88.13 -28.56
N ILE A 383 -55.37 88.59 -29.81
CA ILE A 383 -55.98 87.88 -30.94
C ILE A 383 -54.95 87.76 -32.05
N LYS A 384 -54.66 86.54 -32.49
CA LYS A 384 -53.73 86.28 -33.60
C LYS A 384 -54.37 85.36 -34.62
N LEU A 385 -54.03 85.51 -35.89
CA LEU A 385 -54.40 84.50 -36.89
C LEU A 385 -53.67 83.21 -36.58
N VAL A 386 -54.38 82.07 -36.63
CA VAL A 386 -53.79 80.75 -36.38
C VAL A 386 -52.67 80.46 -37.39
N VAL A 387 -52.80 80.95 -38.64
CA VAL A 387 -51.77 80.80 -39.68
C VAL A 387 -50.43 81.41 -39.26
N ASP A 388 -50.44 82.53 -38.52
CA ASP A 388 -49.22 83.23 -38.08
C ASP A 388 -48.58 82.54 -36.86
N VAL A 389 -49.28 81.58 -36.24
CA VAL A 389 -48.83 80.84 -35.04
C VAL A 389 -48.23 79.47 -35.39
N ILE A 390 -48.32 79.07 -36.66
CA ILE A 390 -47.81 77.81 -37.18
C ILE A 390 -46.54 78.08 -38.00
N ALA A 391 -45.44 77.43 -37.63
CA ALA A 391 -44.23 77.35 -38.45
C ALA A 391 -44.37 76.23 -39.48
N CYS A 392 -44.16 76.55 -40.76
CA CYS A 392 -44.16 75.59 -41.86
C CYS A 392 -43.27 76.08 -43.02
N ASP A 393 -42.86 75.15 -43.89
CA ASP A 393 -42.11 75.47 -45.10
C ASP A 393 -43.01 76.18 -46.13
N ALA A 394 -42.41 77.06 -46.96
CA ALA A 394 -43.13 77.88 -47.93
C ALA A 394 -43.98 77.05 -48.91
N ASP A 395 -43.50 75.86 -49.30
CA ASP A 395 -44.20 74.93 -50.20
C ASP A 395 -45.50 74.37 -49.60
N ILE A 396 -45.61 74.31 -48.27
CA ILE A 396 -46.74 73.73 -47.54
C ILE A 396 -47.70 74.81 -47.01
N GLN A 397 -47.29 76.07 -47.05
CA GLN A 397 -48.08 77.22 -46.61
C GLN A 397 -49.49 77.27 -47.22
N PRO A 398 -49.72 76.95 -48.52
CA PRO A 398 -51.07 76.88 -49.09
C PRO A 398 -51.97 75.84 -48.41
N ALA A 399 -51.42 74.68 -48.03
CA ALA A 399 -52.16 73.62 -47.34
C ALA A 399 -52.52 74.04 -45.90
N VAL A 400 -51.60 74.71 -45.19
CA VAL A 400 -51.88 75.26 -43.85
C VAL A 400 -52.96 76.34 -43.91
N ALA A 401 -52.86 77.26 -44.88
CA ALA A 401 -53.84 78.32 -45.06
C ALA A 401 -55.25 77.77 -45.40
N TYR A 402 -55.34 76.68 -46.17
CA TYR A 402 -56.62 75.99 -46.40
C TYR A 402 -57.16 75.30 -45.14
N ALA A 403 -56.32 74.54 -44.44
CA ALA A 403 -56.71 73.77 -43.26
C ALA A 403 -57.24 74.66 -42.12
N VAL A 404 -56.65 75.84 -41.98
CA VAL A 404 -56.95 76.78 -40.89
C VAL A 404 -57.92 77.88 -41.33
N SER A 405 -58.00 78.19 -42.62
CA SER A 405 -58.79 79.30 -43.17
C SER A 405 -58.42 80.63 -42.48
N ASP A 406 -59.41 81.49 -42.23
CA ASP A 406 -59.32 82.75 -41.51
C ASP A 406 -59.46 82.61 -39.98
N SER A 407 -59.20 81.42 -39.42
CA SER A 407 -59.38 81.19 -37.98
C SER A 407 -58.43 82.02 -37.13
N ILE A 408 -58.94 82.54 -36.01
CA ILE A 408 -58.16 83.30 -35.02
C ILE A 408 -58.00 82.52 -33.72
N VAL A 409 -56.85 82.70 -33.07
CA VAL A 409 -56.59 82.26 -31.70
C VAL A 409 -56.86 83.41 -30.74
N CYS A 410 -57.64 83.16 -29.71
CA CYS A 410 -57.90 84.08 -28.60
C CYS A 410 -57.34 83.49 -27.29
N GLU A 411 -56.94 84.34 -26.34
CA GLU A 411 -56.53 83.86 -25.02
C GLU A 411 -57.72 83.35 -24.20
N SER A 412 -58.80 84.14 -24.13
CA SER A 412 -60.02 83.81 -23.40
C SER A 412 -61.23 83.53 -24.29
N ILE A 413 -62.20 82.80 -23.76
CA ILE A 413 -63.51 82.59 -24.40
C ILE A 413 -64.31 83.90 -24.49
N ASP A 414 -64.10 84.82 -23.55
CA ASP A 414 -64.78 86.11 -23.55
C ASP A 414 -64.27 87.00 -24.68
N ASP A 415 -62.98 86.90 -25.03
CA ASP A 415 -62.40 87.57 -26.21
C ASP A 415 -62.96 86.97 -27.50
N ALA A 416 -63.06 85.63 -27.58
CA ALA A 416 -63.68 84.96 -28.71
C ALA A 416 -65.16 85.34 -28.90
N ARG A 417 -65.90 85.50 -27.80
CA ARG A 417 -67.30 86.00 -27.82
C ARG A 417 -67.39 87.47 -28.24
N ASP A 418 -66.47 88.33 -27.77
CA ASP A 418 -66.44 89.75 -28.14
C ASP A 418 -66.28 89.91 -29.66
N VAL A 419 -65.33 89.18 -30.25
CA VAL A 419 -65.07 89.24 -31.69
C VAL A 419 -66.26 88.70 -32.50
N CYS A 420 -66.75 87.51 -32.18
CA CYS A 420 -67.79 86.87 -33.00
C CYS A 420 -69.18 87.47 -32.80
N PHE A 421 -69.56 87.90 -31.58
CA PHE A 421 -70.93 88.35 -31.29
C PHE A 421 -71.07 89.87 -31.11
N ARG A 422 -70.17 90.55 -30.37
CA ARG A 422 -70.29 92.01 -30.13
C ARG A 422 -69.82 92.81 -31.33
N ARG A 423 -68.63 92.48 -31.86
CA ARG A 423 -68.08 93.10 -33.08
C ARG A 423 -68.71 92.54 -34.37
N ASN A 424 -69.48 91.45 -34.23
CA ASN A 424 -70.22 90.78 -35.31
C ASN A 424 -69.34 90.37 -36.50
N GLU A 425 -68.08 90.02 -36.22
CA GLU A 425 -67.15 89.52 -37.22
C GLU A 425 -67.42 88.04 -37.51
N LYS A 426 -67.60 87.69 -38.78
CA LYS A 426 -67.93 86.33 -39.21
C LYS A 426 -66.67 85.45 -39.30
N VAL A 427 -65.99 85.24 -38.17
CA VAL A 427 -64.72 84.50 -38.08
C VAL A 427 -64.83 83.28 -37.15
N LYS A 428 -64.00 82.26 -37.39
CA LYS A 428 -63.88 81.12 -36.47
C LYS A 428 -62.85 81.48 -35.39
N ALA A 429 -63.27 81.58 -34.13
CA ALA A 429 -62.39 81.89 -33.01
C ALA A 429 -62.12 80.66 -32.15
N VAL A 430 -60.85 80.40 -31.81
CA VAL A 430 -60.40 79.26 -31.02
C VAL A 430 -59.62 79.75 -29.81
N THR A 431 -59.94 79.28 -28.61
CA THR A 431 -59.20 79.68 -27.41
C THR A 431 -57.95 78.82 -27.18
N LEU A 432 -56.99 79.31 -26.39
CA LEU A 432 -55.84 78.50 -25.92
C LEU A 432 -56.26 77.19 -25.25
N ASN A 433 -57.44 77.17 -24.63
CA ASN A 433 -58.00 76.00 -23.95
C ASN A 433 -58.79 75.06 -24.89
N GLY A 434 -58.83 75.33 -26.19
CA GLY A 434 -59.47 74.48 -27.20
C GLY A 434 -60.99 74.66 -27.34
N MET A 435 -61.55 75.77 -26.86
CA MET A 435 -62.96 76.11 -27.10
C MET A 435 -63.10 76.82 -28.45
N VAL A 436 -64.14 76.51 -29.21
CA VAL A 436 -64.37 77.04 -30.57
C VAL A 436 -65.67 77.81 -30.64
N VAL A 437 -65.63 79.00 -31.23
CA VAL A 437 -66.79 79.73 -31.71
C VAL A 437 -66.75 79.72 -33.24
N SER A 438 -67.70 79.05 -33.87
CA SER A 438 -67.80 78.93 -35.32
C SER A 438 -68.38 80.19 -35.96
N LYS A 439 -68.12 80.40 -37.26
CA LYS A 439 -68.65 81.53 -38.05
C LYS A 439 -70.19 81.68 -38.01
N ASN A 440 -70.88 80.57 -37.78
CA ASN A 440 -72.35 80.50 -37.72
C ASN A 440 -72.89 80.71 -36.30
N GLY A 441 -72.05 81.11 -35.33
CA GLY A 441 -72.44 81.34 -33.94
C GLY A 441 -72.53 80.08 -33.06
N SER A 442 -72.25 78.89 -33.60
CA SER A 442 -72.18 77.65 -32.81
C SER A 442 -70.93 77.65 -31.93
N MET A 443 -71.09 77.29 -30.66
CA MET A 443 -70.00 77.16 -29.69
C MET A 443 -69.75 75.69 -29.35
N THR A 444 -68.49 75.26 -29.43
CA THR A 444 -68.04 73.93 -29.00
C THR A 444 -67.04 74.10 -27.86
N GLY A 445 -67.27 73.42 -26.73
CA GLY A 445 -66.42 73.51 -25.55
C GLY A 445 -66.37 72.21 -24.77
N GLY A 446 -65.25 71.98 -24.09
CA GLY A 446 -64.95 70.77 -23.32
C GLY A 446 -63.59 70.20 -23.68
N LYS A 447 -62.69 70.03 -22.70
CA LYS A 447 -61.39 69.38 -22.93
C LYS A 447 -61.61 67.88 -23.10
N THR A 448 -61.70 67.40 -24.33
CA THR A 448 -61.80 65.95 -24.55
C THR A 448 -60.43 65.30 -24.40
N HIS A 449 -60.39 64.07 -23.88
CA HIS A 449 -59.16 63.27 -23.82
C HIS A 449 -58.57 63.05 -25.23
N LYS A 450 -59.39 63.12 -26.28
CA LYS A 450 -58.95 63.00 -27.69
C LYS A 450 -58.17 64.24 -28.14
N ASP A 451 -58.61 65.44 -27.78
CA ASP A 451 -57.94 66.68 -28.17
C ASP A 451 -56.65 66.93 -27.36
N ALA A 452 -56.64 66.52 -26.08
CA ALA A 452 -55.42 66.51 -25.27
C ALA A 452 -54.36 65.55 -25.82
N ALA A 453 -54.74 64.30 -26.12
CA ALA A 453 -53.84 63.32 -26.72
C ALA A 453 -53.35 63.74 -28.13
N ARG A 454 -54.18 64.44 -28.92
CA ARG A 454 -53.76 65.01 -30.21
C ARG A 454 -52.77 66.17 -30.02
N SER A 455 -53.01 67.05 -29.06
CA SER A 455 -52.12 68.18 -28.75
C SER A 455 -50.75 67.75 -28.23
N GLU A 456 -50.61 66.56 -27.65
CA GLU A 456 -49.34 66.01 -27.17
C GLU A 456 -48.50 65.38 -28.31
N ARG A 457 -49.09 65.08 -29.48
CA ARG A 457 -48.35 64.54 -30.65
C ARG A 457 -47.33 65.50 -31.22
N TRP A 458 -47.49 66.80 -31.00
CA TRP A 458 -46.51 67.81 -31.40
C TRP A 458 -45.14 67.63 -30.69
N ASP A 459 -45.06 66.85 -29.60
CA ASP A 459 -43.85 66.60 -28.80
C ASP A 459 -43.13 65.27 -29.17
N GLU A 460 -43.64 64.48 -30.12
CA GLU A 460 -43.18 63.10 -30.42
C GLU A 460 -41.69 63.01 -30.87
N LYS A 461 -41.18 63.98 -31.62
CA LYS A 461 -39.77 64.01 -32.07
C LYS A 461 -38.76 64.13 -30.91
N GLU A 462 -39.13 64.80 -29.81
CA GLU A 462 -38.25 64.95 -28.64
C GLU A 462 -38.14 63.65 -27.84
N THR A 463 -39.23 62.86 -27.83
CA THR A 463 -39.28 61.57 -27.14
C THR A 463 -38.49 60.46 -27.83
N ALA A 464 -38.38 60.51 -29.16
CA ALA A 464 -37.56 59.58 -29.94
C ALA A 464 -36.06 59.79 -29.70
N ALA A 465 -35.61 61.06 -29.62
CA ALA A 465 -34.22 61.39 -29.33
C ALA A 465 -33.77 60.88 -27.94
N LEU A 466 -34.63 60.99 -26.93
CA LEU A 466 -34.35 60.51 -25.57
C LEU A 466 -34.25 58.98 -25.47
N LYS A 467 -34.95 58.22 -26.33
CA LYS A 467 -34.81 56.74 -26.39
C LYS A 467 -33.46 56.31 -26.95
N ALA A 468 -32.98 56.95 -28.01
CA ALA A 468 -31.69 56.64 -28.61
C ALA A 468 -30.54 56.86 -27.61
N GLN A 469 -30.61 57.96 -26.84
CA GLN A 469 -29.60 58.26 -25.81
C GLN A 469 -29.56 57.23 -24.67
N ARG A 470 -30.71 56.65 -24.28
CA ARG A 470 -30.77 55.58 -23.28
C ARG A 470 -30.09 54.30 -23.78
N GLU A 471 -30.31 53.95 -25.04
CA GLU A 471 -29.81 52.69 -25.62
C GLU A 471 -28.28 52.74 -25.78
N GLN A 472 -27.74 53.89 -26.14
CA GLN A 472 -26.30 54.15 -26.17
C GLN A 472 -25.64 53.99 -24.79
N LEU A 473 -26.18 54.67 -23.77
CA LEU A 473 -25.64 54.59 -22.39
C LEU A 473 -25.71 53.17 -21.79
N HIS A 474 -26.73 52.39 -22.18
CA HIS A 474 -26.88 51.01 -21.71
C HIS A 474 -25.88 50.05 -22.37
N ALA A 475 -25.54 50.26 -23.65
CA ALA A 475 -24.53 49.47 -24.34
C ALA A 475 -23.14 49.68 -23.71
N GLU A 476 -22.77 50.92 -23.42
CA GLU A 476 -21.49 51.28 -22.78
C GLU A 476 -21.32 50.62 -21.40
N SER A 477 -22.36 50.64 -20.56
CA SER A 477 -22.33 50.00 -19.23
C SER A 477 -22.11 48.47 -19.31
N THR A 478 -22.74 47.79 -20.26
CA THR A 478 -22.55 46.33 -20.42
C THR A 478 -21.15 45.93 -20.89
N GLY A 479 -20.48 46.79 -21.66
CA GLY A 479 -19.09 46.59 -22.09
C GLY A 479 -18.09 46.70 -20.93
N VAL A 480 -18.31 47.64 -20.01
CA VAL A 480 -17.48 47.83 -18.81
C VAL A 480 -17.57 46.63 -17.87
N VAL A 481 -18.79 46.13 -17.61
CA VAL A 481 -19.00 44.96 -16.74
C VAL A 481 -18.35 43.70 -17.33
N ARG A 482 -18.45 43.48 -18.65
CA ARG A 482 -17.78 42.35 -19.32
C ARG A 482 -16.26 42.40 -19.18
N LYS A 483 -15.65 43.58 -19.36
CA LYS A 483 -14.20 43.77 -19.18
C LYS A 483 -13.76 43.42 -17.75
N GLN A 484 -14.49 43.89 -16.75
CA GLN A 484 -14.20 43.63 -15.34
C GLN A 484 -14.28 42.12 -14.99
N THR A 485 -15.25 41.40 -15.56
CA THR A 485 -15.35 39.94 -15.36
C THR A 485 -14.21 39.15 -16.02
N LEU A 486 -13.64 39.66 -17.11
CA LEU A 486 -12.48 39.05 -17.77
C LEU A 486 -11.20 39.33 -17.00
N GLU A 487 -10.99 40.56 -16.54
CA GLU A 487 -9.80 40.96 -15.76
C GLU A 487 -9.69 40.22 -14.43
N THR A 488 -10.80 40.09 -13.69
CA THR A 488 -10.85 39.31 -12.44
C THR A 488 -10.54 37.82 -12.67
N LYS A 489 -11.08 37.22 -13.72
CA LYS A 489 -10.77 35.82 -14.11
C LYS A 489 -9.29 35.66 -14.47
N LEU A 490 -8.76 36.59 -15.27
CA LEU A 490 -7.37 36.59 -15.71
C LEU A 490 -6.40 36.75 -14.53
N GLY A 491 -6.70 37.62 -13.58
CA GLY A 491 -5.95 37.75 -12.31
C GLY A 491 -5.95 36.46 -11.50
N SER A 492 -7.12 35.81 -11.37
CA SER A 492 -7.26 34.55 -10.62
C SER A 492 -6.46 33.39 -11.25
N LEU A 493 -6.49 33.26 -12.58
CA LEU A 493 -5.77 32.22 -13.32
C LEU A 493 -4.27 32.49 -13.35
N THR A 494 -3.87 33.76 -13.45
CA THR A 494 -2.45 34.17 -13.38
C THR A 494 -1.86 33.84 -12.02
N ASN A 495 -2.60 34.06 -10.93
CA ASN A 495 -2.18 33.68 -9.59
C ASN A 495 -2.06 32.14 -9.45
N ARG A 496 -3.05 31.37 -9.94
CA ARG A 496 -2.96 29.90 -9.95
C ARG A 496 -1.74 29.40 -10.73
N LEU A 497 -1.48 29.99 -11.89
CA LEU A 497 -0.32 29.67 -12.72
C LEU A 497 0.99 30.01 -12.00
N ARG A 498 1.04 31.09 -11.23
CA ARG A 498 2.20 31.45 -10.39
C ARG A 498 2.45 30.41 -9.28
N TYR A 499 1.41 29.97 -8.58
CA TYR A 499 1.54 28.93 -7.54
C TYR A 499 1.99 27.59 -8.13
N ALA A 500 1.34 27.13 -9.21
CA ALA A 500 1.70 25.88 -9.86
C ALA A 500 3.15 25.88 -10.37
N ASN A 501 3.64 26.99 -10.92
CA ASN A 501 5.05 27.13 -11.32
C ASN A 501 6.02 27.13 -10.14
N ALA A 502 5.63 27.71 -8.99
CA ALA A 502 6.45 27.64 -7.78
C ALA A 502 6.54 26.20 -7.24
N ASP A 503 5.44 25.44 -7.30
CA ASP A 503 5.39 24.03 -6.87
C ASP A 503 6.24 23.12 -7.78
N ILE A 504 6.20 23.33 -9.10
CA ILE A 504 7.12 22.65 -10.05
C ILE A 504 8.57 22.94 -9.66
N LYS A 505 8.93 24.21 -9.49
CA LYS A 505 10.31 24.60 -9.17
C LYS A 505 10.81 23.99 -7.84
N THR A 506 9.95 23.93 -6.83
CA THR A 506 10.32 23.31 -5.54
C THR A 506 10.45 21.79 -5.65
N THR A 507 9.59 21.12 -6.42
CA THR A 507 9.66 19.66 -6.63
C THR A 507 10.86 19.27 -7.49
N GLU A 508 11.14 20.02 -8.57
CA GLU A 508 12.35 19.87 -9.40
C GLU A 508 13.63 20.04 -8.58
N SER A 509 13.68 20.98 -7.62
CA SER A 509 14.85 21.17 -6.75
C SER A 509 15.10 20.01 -5.78
N LYS A 510 14.06 19.23 -5.43
CA LYS A 510 14.14 18.08 -4.51
C LYS A 510 14.52 16.79 -5.24
N LEU A 511 14.11 16.64 -6.49
CA LEU A 511 14.38 15.48 -7.34
C LEU A 511 15.87 15.07 -7.40
N PRO A 512 16.85 15.98 -7.63
CA PRO A 512 18.27 15.61 -7.67
C PRO A 512 18.80 15.09 -6.33
N LYS A 513 18.25 15.56 -5.19
CA LYS A 513 18.64 15.04 -3.87
C LYS A 513 18.17 13.60 -3.68
N ILE A 514 16.98 13.28 -4.18
CA ILE A 514 16.43 11.91 -4.13
C ILE A 514 17.23 10.99 -5.05
N LEU A 515 17.53 11.45 -6.28
CA LEU A 515 18.36 10.71 -7.23
C LEU A 515 19.78 10.46 -6.69
N ALA A 516 20.42 11.46 -6.08
CA ALA A 516 21.72 11.29 -5.44
C ALA A 516 21.68 10.19 -4.36
N ARG A 517 20.65 10.22 -3.49
CA ARG A 517 20.46 9.21 -2.44
C ARG A 517 20.19 7.81 -3.01
N GLN A 518 19.49 7.71 -4.14
CA GLN A 518 19.26 6.46 -4.86
C GLN A 518 20.58 5.89 -5.40
N THR A 519 21.39 6.73 -6.06
CA THR A 519 22.71 6.31 -6.57
C THR A 519 23.66 5.88 -5.45
N GLU A 520 23.62 6.55 -4.29
CA GLU A 520 24.40 6.17 -3.11
C GLU A 520 23.99 4.80 -2.56
N CYS A 521 22.68 4.56 -2.38
CA CYS A 521 22.17 3.26 -1.95
C CYS A 521 22.52 2.15 -2.96
N GLN A 522 22.49 2.46 -4.25
CA GLN A 522 22.84 1.52 -5.31
C GLN A 522 24.34 1.18 -5.32
N LYS A 523 25.22 2.16 -5.07
CA LYS A 523 26.67 1.91 -4.90
C LYS A 523 26.95 1.01 -3.70
N VAL A 524 26.31 1.26 -2.56
CA VAL A 524 26.43 0.41 -1.36
C VAL A 524 26.00 -1.03 -1.67
N LEU A 525 24.88 -1.21 -2.37
CA LEU A 525 24.44 -2.55 -2.80
C LEU A 525 25.42 -3.21 -3.77
N GLN A 526 26.01 -2.47 -4.72
CA GLN A 526 27.03 -3.00 -5.63
C GLN A 526 28.32 -3.40 -4.92
N GLN A 527 28.66 -2.78 -3.79
CA GLN A 527 29.83 -3.16 -2.99
C GLN A 527 29.57 -4.39 -2.13
N ILE A 528 28.40 -4.48 -1.49
CA ILE A 528 28.07 -5.59 -0.57
C ILE A 528 27.67 -6.87 -1.33
N ALA A 529 27.02 -6.74 -2.50
CA ALA A 529 26.57 -7.88 -3.29
C ALA A 529 27.67 -8.92 -3.64
N PRO A 530 28.85 -8.54 -4.17
CA PRO A 530 29.91 -9.49 -4.46
C PRO A 530 30.46 -10.15 -3.19
N GLU A 531 30.58 -9.41 -2.08
CA GLU A 531 31.07 -9.94 -0.79
C GLU A 531 30.12 -11.01 -0.23
N ILE A 532 28.80 -10.81 -0.34
CA ILE A 532 27.84 -11.86 0.02
C ILE A 532 27.92 -13.07 -0.92
N GLN A 533 28.13 -12.83 -2.21
CA GLN A 533 28.17 -13.92 -3.19
C GLN A 533 29.41 -14.81 -2.98
N THR A 534 30.56 -14.22 -2.66
CA THR A 534 31.77 -14.99 -2.31
C THR A 534 31.59 -15.76 -1.00
N LEU A 535 31.01 -15.14 0.04
CA LEU A 535 30.71 -15.82 1.30
C LEU A 535 29.71 -16.96 1.14
N ARG A 536 28.66 -16.77 0.35
CA ARG A 536 27.71 -17.86 0.02
C ARG A 536 28.37 -19.00 -0.74
N GLY A 537 29.27 -18.68 -1.68
CA GLY A 537 30.07 -19.68 -2.37
C GLY A 537 30.96 -20.47 -1.40
N ALA A 538 31.60 -19.79 -0.45
CA ALA A 538 32.42 -20.42 0.58
C ALA A 538 31.60 -21.30 1.54
N ILE A 539 30.41 -20.85 1.97
CA ILE A 539 29.46 -21.64 2.76
C ILE A 539 29.08 -22.91 1.99
N ALA A 540 28.63 -22.78 0.75
CA ALA A 540 28.20 -23.94 -0.06
C ALA A 540 29.34 -24.95 -0.30
N ALA A 541 30.58 -24.47 -0.50
CA ALA A 541 31.74 -25.33 -0.62
C ALA A 541 32.04 -26.08 0.69
N ARG A 542 31.95 -25.41 1.84
CA ARG A 542 32.14 -26.01 3.17
C ARG A 542 31.03 -26.99 3.53
N GLU A 543 29.76 -26.67 3.24
CA GLU A 543 28.62 -27.58 3.40
C GLU A 543 28.81 -28.85 2.55
N SER A 544 29.27 -28.71 1.31
CA SER A 544 29.60 -29.88 0.47
C SER A 544 30.76 -30.69 1.05
N SER A 545 31.78 -30.04 1.60
CA SER A 545 32.90 -30.73 2.28
C SER A 545 32.43 -31.46 3.53
N MET A 546 31.55 -30.85 4.33
CA MET A 546 30.93 -31.50 5.50
C MET A 546 30.13 -32.72 5.09
N ALA A 547 29.25 -32.60 4.09
CA ALA A 547 28.45 -33.73 3.61
C ALA A 547 29.33 -34.89 3.11
N ARG A 548 30.47 -34.60 2.47
CA ARG A 548 31.44 -35.64 2.07
C ARG A 548 32.09 -36.31 3.27
N LEU A 549 32.56 -35.53 4.24
CA LEU A 549 33.16 -36.06 5.47
C LEU A 549 32.17 -36.90 6.27
N GLU A 550 30.90 -36.47 6.35
CA GLU A 550 29.83 -37.27 6.99
C GLU A 550 29.61 -38.60 6.28
N VAL A 551 29.59 -38.64 4.95
CA VAL A 551 29.49 -39.90 4.19
C VAL A 551 30.70 -40.80 4.43
N GLU A 552 31.92 -40.24 4.49
CA GLU A 552 33.13 -41.01 4.82
C GLU A 552 33.11 -41.56 6.25
N ILE A 553 32.70 -40.75 7.23
CA ILE A 553 32.55 -41.19 8.63
C ILE A 553 31.54 -42.34 8.70
N ASN A 554 30.37 -42.16 8.08
CA ASN A 554 29.32 -43.17 8.05
C ASN A 554 29.81 -44.48 7.42
N ALA A 555 30.58 -44.43 6.33
CA ALA A 555 31.12 -45.62 5.69
C ALA A 555 32.11 -46.38 6.59
N VAL A 556 32.96 -45.66 7.33
CA VAL A 556 33.90 -46.29 8.27
C VAL A 556 33.16 -46.84 9.50
N GLU A 557 32.13 -46.13 10.00
CA GLU A 557 31.29 -46.60 11.11
C GLU A 557 30.49 -47.85 10.75
N ASP A 558 29.84 -47.87 9.58
CA ASP A 558 29.09 -49.04 9.11
C ASP A 558 30.02 -50.26 8.96
N SER A 559 31.27 -50.05 8.51
CA SER A 559 32.29 -51.11 8.45
C SER A 559 32.76 -51.56 9.84
N LEU A 560 32.96 -50.64 10.79
CA LEU A 560 33.36 -50.95 12.17
C LEU A 560 32.31 -51.79 12.90
N PHE A 561 31.03 -51.45 12.71
CA PHE A 561 29.90 -52.03 13.42
C PHE A 561 29.13 -53.06 12.58
N GLU A 562 29.66 -53.54 11.46
CA GLU A 562 29.01 -54.53 10.59
C GLU A 562 28.63 -55.80 11.38
N GLY A 563 29.58 -56.36 12.15
CA GLY A 563 29.33 -57.54 12.97
C GLY A 563 28.28 -57.32 14.07
N PHE A 564 28.24 -56.11 14.64
CA PHE A 564 27.21 -55.73 15.62
C PHE A 564 25.84 -55.59 14.95
N SER A 565 25.78 -54.91 13.81
CA SER A 565 24.56 -54.68 13.02
C SER A 565 23.92 -56.01 12.60
N HIS A 566 24.72 -56.97 12.13
CA HIS A 566 24.25 -58.32 11.82
C HIS A 566 23.76 -59.10 13.05
N GLN A 567 24.43 -58.96 14.20
CA GLN A 567 24.05 -59.67 15.42
C GLN A 567 22.71 -59.18 16.01
N PHE A 568 22.45 -57.88 15.91
CA PHE A 568 21.24 -57.24 16.48
C PHE A 568 20.13 -56.98 15.44
N GLY A 569 20.38 -57.26 14.15
CA GLY A 569 19.41 -57.09 13.08
C GLY A 569 19.08 -55.62 12.78
N ILE A 570 20.07 -54.73 12.93
CA ILE A 570 19.92 -53.28 12.77
C ILE A 570 20.60 -52.87 11.46
N ALA A 571 20.03 -51.92 10.71
CA ALA A 571 20.58 -51.53 9.41
C ALA A 571 21.89 -50.74 9.52
N SER A 572 22.05 -49.93 10.58
CA SER A 572 23.31 -49.26 10.91
C SER A 572 23.38 -48.93 12.40
N ILE A 573 24.58 -48.64 12.91
CA ILE A 573 24.77 -48.21 14.31
C ILE A 573 23.97 -46.93 14.64
N ARG A 574 23.69 -46.08 13.64
CA ARG A 574 22.96 -44.82 13.79
C ARG A 574 21.51 -45.02 14.16
N GLU A 575 20.84 -46.02 13.58
CA GLU A 575 19.45 -46.36 13.93
C GLU A 575 19.36 -46.82 15.39
N TYR A 576 20.37 -47.55 15.85
CA TYR A 576 20.48 -47.92 17.26
C TYR A 576 20.69 -46.70 18.16
N GLU A 577 21.63 -45.81 17.81
CA GLU A 577 21.89 -44.59 18.57
C GLU A 577 20.67 -43.66 18.64
N GLU A 578 19.96 -43.45 17.52
CA GLU A 578 18.72 -42.66 17.49
C GLU A 578 17.65 -43.26 18.40
N ASN A 579 17.45 -44.58 18.34
CA ASN A 579 16.47 -45.27 19.18
C ASN A 579 16.84 -45.18 20.66
N VAL A 580 18.14 -45.31 21.00
CA VAL A 580 18.64 -45.14 22.37
C VAL A 580 18.47 -43.70 22.85
N VAL A 581 18.75 -42.71 22.01
CA VAL A 581 18.58 -41.29 22.32
C VAL A 581 17.11 -40.95 22.54
N LYS A 582 16.20 -41.41 21.67
CA LYS A 582 14.74 -41.25 21.84
C LYS A 582 14.27 -41.87 23.15
N GLN A 583 14.67 -43.11 23.45
CA GLN A 583 14.32 -43.76 24.71
C GLN A 583 14.86 -43.00 25.94
N ARG A 584 16.06 -42.40 25.85
CA ARG A 584 16.60 -41.56 26.93
C ARG A 584 15.79 -40.27 27.10
N GLN A 585 15.41 -39.61 26.01
CA GLN A 585 14.56 -38.40 26.05
C GLN A 585 13.20 -38.71 26.67
N GLU A 586 12.51 -39.78 26.21
CA GLU A 586 11.24 -40.19 26.79
C GLU A 586 11.33 -40.49 28.30
N ARG A 587 12.43 -41.12 28.74
CA ARG A 587 12.69 -41.35 30.17
C ARG A 587 12.93 -40.03 30.91
N SER A 588 13.66 -39.09 30.32
CA SER A 588 13.88 -37.76 30.89
C SER A 588 12.57 -36.98 31.06
N ASP A 589 11.73 -36.97 30.02
CA ASP A 589 10.44 -36.26 30.03
C ASP A 589 9.48 -36.88 31.05
N ARG A 590 9.39 -38.22 31.08
CA ARG A 590 8.62 -38.93 32.12
C ARG A 590 9.12 -38.61 33.53
N ARG A 591 10.44 -38.50 33.70
CA ARG A 591 11.03 -38.16 34.99
C ARG A 591 10.72 -36.72 35.40
N GLN A 592 10.83 -35.75 34.48
CA GLN A 592 10.40 -34.37 34.73
C GLN A 592 8.91 -34.27 35.06
N GLN A 593 8.06 -35.03 34.37
CA GLN A 593 6.64 -35.11 34.68
C GLN A 593 6.41 -35.65 36.08
N LEU A 594 7.04 -36.77 36.44
CA LEU A 594 6.95 -37.34 37.79
C LEU A 594 7.47 -36.38 38.86
N ASP A 595 8.60 -35.70 38.63
CA ASP A 595 9.15 -34.68 39.53
C ASP A 595 8.17 -33.51 39.69
N SER A 596 7.51 -33.07 38.61
CA SER A 596 6.49 -32.02 38.66
C SER A 596 5.23 -32.46 39.43
N HIS A 597 4.83 -33.73 39.31
CA HIS A 597 3.73 -34.31 40.08
C HIS A 597 4.09 -34.42 41.55
N LEU A 598 5.32 -34.84 41.86
CA LEU A 598 5.84 -34.97 43.22
C LEU A 598 5.94 -33.61 43.91
N ALA A 599 6.39 -32.58 43.20
CA ALA A 599 6.40 -31.20 43.70
C ALA A 599 4.98 -30.66 43.98
N LYS A 600 4.00 -30.98 43.12
CA LYS A 600 2.59 -30.60 43.36
C LYS A 600 2.00 -31.31 44.58
N VAL A 601 2.34 -32.58 44.79
CA VAL A 601 1.89 -33.36 45.96
C VAL A 601 2.58 -32.88 47.24
N GLN A 602 3.84 -32.45 47.18
CA GLN A 602 4.56 -31.88 48.34
C GLN A 602 4.10 -30.46 48.72
N ALA A 603 3.50 -29.73 47.78
CA ALA A 603 2.97 -28.38 48.01
C ALA A 603 1.53 -28.38 48.55
N GLN A 604 0.85 -29.53 48.56
CA GLN A 604 -0.44 -29.77 49.20
C GLN A 604 -0.22 -30.31 50.61
#